data_AF-Q5P834-F1
#
_entry.id   AF-Q5P834-F1
#
_cell.length_a   1.000
_cell.length_b   1.000
_cell.length_c   1.000
_cell.angle_alpha   90.00
_cell.angle_beta   90.00
_cell.angle_gamma   90.00
#
_symmetry.space_group_name_H-M   'P 1'
#
loop_
_entity.id
_entity.type
_entity.pdbx_description
1 polymer ?
#
loop_
_entity_poly.entity_id
_entity_poly.type
_entity_poly.pdbx_seq_one_letter_code
_entity_poly.pdbx_strand_id
1 'polypeptide(L)'
;MIHSVKSTSLKFFGPVLLAALLSACAATGPAPVRDTTPPLSTPAPSETPINGVKQPVHVVRPGDTLMGIARLYEVTAKDLVVWNNLTDPNQIHVGRELLVGPPADAVAQPIAIGEPVEVQPVKPGSDGNGVLVKQEPKGGKQPYSDEAWASVQPRSTLPPVVPPVAPEADKTVAADAVWLWPVSGQVIGTFDEAANKGLDIAGKPGDPVIASAGGKVVYSGSGLRGYGKLVIIKHDANYLTAYAHNQQLLVKEGESVTKGQRIAELGSTDADRPKLHFEIRKQGRPVDPMKYLPAR
;
A
#
# COMPACT_ATOMS: atom_id res chain seq x y z
N MET A 1 -70.47 -25.79 -24.85
CA MET A 1 -69.70 -25.70 -26.11
C MET A 1 -68.23 -25.73 -25.77
N ILE A 2 -67.56 -26.83 -26.07
CA ILE A 2 -66.18 -27.16 -25.72
C ILE A 2 -65.47 -27.34 -27.06
N HIS A 3 -64.55 -26.44 -27.43
CA HIS A 3 -63.82 -26.54 -28.70
C HIS A 3 -62.47 -27.22 -28.47
N SER A 4 -62.44 -28.48 -28.91
CA SER A 4 -61.30 -29.37 -29.04
C SER A 4 -60.42 -28.95 -30.22
N VAL A 5 -59.14 -28.63 -29.98
CA VAL A 5 -58.14 -28.43 -31.05
C VAL A 5 -57.31 -29.71 -31.19
N LYS A 6 -57.32 -30.26 -32.39
CA LYS A 6 -56.69 -31.53 -32.77
C LYS A 6 -55.17 -31.37 -32.94
N SER A 7 -54.47 -32.39 -32.46
CA SER A 7 -53.07 -32.72 -32.72
C SER A 7 -52.87 -33.19 -34.16
N THR A 8 -51.80 -32.73 -34.81
CA THR A 8 -51.29 -33.31 -36.05
C THR A 8 -49.78 -33.47 -35.95
N SER A 9 -49.32 -34.72 -35.98
CA SER A 9 -47.91 -35.14 -36.08
C SER A 9 -47.67 -35.84 -37.42
N LEU A 10 -46.39 -36.06 -37.76
CA LEU A 10 -45.79 -36.87 -38.85
C LEU A 10 -45.62 -36.14 -40.21
N LYS A 11 -44.54 -36.28 -40.98
CA LYS A 11 -43.46 -37.30 -41.00
C LYS A 11 -42.25 -36.79 -41.83
N PHE A 12 -41.09 -37.33 -41.48
CA PHE A 12 -39.79 -37.25 -42.18
C PHE A 12 -39.85 -37.68 -43.67
N PHE A 13 -39.12 -36.95 -44.52
CA PHE A 13 -38.46 -37.44 -45.72
C PHE A 13 -37.13 -36.67 -45.86
N GLY A 14 -36.00 -37.36 -45.82
CA GLY A 14 -34.73 -36.89 -46.40
C GLY A 14 -34.35 -37.81 -47.56
N PRO A 15 -33.09 -37.81 -48.03
CA PRO A 15 -32.13 -36.73 -48.26
C PRO A 15 -31.81 -36.66 -49.78
N VAL A 16 -30.68 -36.06 -50.18
CA VAL A 16 -30.01 -36.07 -51.51
C VAL A 16 -30.03 -34.72 -52.24
N LEU A 17 -28.81 -34.31 -52.60
CA LEU A 17 -28.42 -33.27 -53.56
C LEU A 17 -28.06 -31.87 -53.02
N LEU A 18 -26.96 -31.78 -52.25
CA LEU A 18 -26.00 -30.69 -52.46
C LEU A 18 -24.58 -31.12 -52.05
N ALA A 19 -23.97 -31.92 -52.91
CA ALA A 19 -22.54 -32.22 -52.89
C ALA A 19 -21.84 -31.26 -53.87
N ALA A 20 -21.13 -30.26 -53.35
CA ALA A 20 -19.95 -29.63 -53.96
C ALA A 20 -19.51 -28.47 -53.07
N LEU A 21 -18.34 -28.60 -52.45
CA LEU A 21 -17.35 -27.58 -52.06
C LEU A 21 -16.50 -28.09 -50.88
N LEU A 22 -15.81 -29.21 -51.12
CA LEU A 22 -14.59 -29.59 -50.42
C LEU A 22 -13.46 -29.34 -51.42
N SER A 23 -12.74 -28.23 -51.25
CA SER A 23 -11.40 -28.09 -51.82
C SER A 23 -10.47 -27.52 -50.76
N ALA A 24 -9.34 -28.19 -50.66
CA ALA A 24 -8.30 -28.06 -49.67
C ALA A 24 -7.57 -26.71 -49.74
N CYS A 25 -7.05 -26.27 -48.60
CA CYS A 25 -5.69 -25.74 -48.50
C CYS A 25 -5.13 -26.09 -47.12
N ALA A 26 -4.31 -27.14 -47.08
CA ALA A 26 -3.39 -27.42 -45.99
C ALA A 26 -2.17 -26.50 -46.17
N ALA A 27 -1.90 -25.64 -45.20
CA ALA A 27 -0.65 -24.91 -45.10
C ALA A 27 0.06 -25.36 -43.82
N THR A 28 0.90 -26.39 -43.94
CA THR A 28 1.83 -26.82 -42.91
C THR A 28 3.15 -26.07 -43.12
N GLY A 29 3.27 -24.90 -42.50
CA GLY A 29 4.53 -24.21 -42.31
C GLY A 29 4.74 -23.96 -40.82
N PRO A 30 5.98 -24.03 -40.29
CA PRO A 30 6.21 -23.65 -38.90
C PRO A 30 5.77 -22.19 -38.73
N ALA A 31 5.07 -21.92 -37.63
CA ALA A 31 4.64 -20.56 -37.29
C ALA A 31 5.87 -19.62 -37.27
N PRO A 32 5.78 -18.39 -37.82
CA PRO A 32 6.86 -17.44 -37.69
C PRO A 32 7.02 -17.10 -36.21
N VAL A 33 8.11 -17.56 -35.61
CA VAL A 33 8.57 -17.07 -34.31
C VAL A 33 8.93 -15.61 -34.52
N ARG A 34 8.12 -14.70 -33.98
CA ARG A 34 8.55 -13.32 -33.80
C ARG A 34 9.40 -13.29 -32.54
N ASP A 35 10.70 -13.11 -32.72
CA ASP A 35 11.59 -12.70 -31.65
C ASP A 35 11.13 -11.34 -31.15
N THR A 36 10.43 -11.30 -30.02
CA THR A 36 10.26 -10.06 -29.25
C THR A 36 11.53 -9.82 -28.44
N THR A 37 12.64 -9.61 -29.14
CA THR A 37 13.78 -8.90 -28.57
C THR A 37 13.43 -7.43 -28.67
N PRO A 38 13.27 -6.70 -27.55
CA PRO A 38 13.08 -5.26 -27.62
C PRO A 38 14.32 -4.67 -28.32
N PRO A 39 14.19 -3.89 -29.41
CA PRO A 39 15.29 -3.03 -29.78
C PRO A 39 15.54 -2.10 -28.59
N LEU A 40 16.81 -1.92 -28.21
CA LEU A 40 17.20 -0.77 -27.42
C LEU A 40 16.70 0.48 -28.17
N SER A 41 15.59 1.04 -27.71
CA SER A 41 15.16 2.35 -28.11
C SER A 41 16.18 3.33 -27.54
N THR A 42 17.08 3.78 -28.40
CA THR A 42 17.72 5.08 -28.28
C THR A 42 16.63 6.11 -27.96
N PRO A 43 16.71 6.89 -26.87
CA PRO A 43 15.80 7.99 -26.67
C PRO A 43 16.13 9.08 -27.70
N ALA A 44 15.30 9.20 -28.73
CA ALA A 44 15.29 10.38 -29.58
C ALA A 44 14.54 11.51 -28.83
N PRO A 45 15.14 12.69 -28.66
CA PRO A 45 14.51 13.81 -28.00
C PRO A 45 13.41 14.38 -28.91
N SER A 46 12.17 14.40 -28.42
CA SER A 46 11.11 15.17 -29.05
C SER A 46 10.91 16.44 -28.24
N GLU A 47 11.68 17.47 -28.56
CA GLU A 47 11.31 18.85 -28.26
C GLU A 47 10.73 19.46 -29.54
N THR A 48 9.44 19.78 -29.49
CA THR A 48 8.92 20.94 -30.23
C THR A 48 8.45 21.96 -29.19
N PRO A 49 9.06 23.15 -29.11
CA PRO A 49 8.61 24.18 -28.22
C PRO A 49 7.34 24.79 -28.82
N ILE A 50 6.18 24.47 -28.24
CA ILE A 50 4.94 25.20 -28.52
C ILE A 50 5.04 26.57 -27.86
N ASN A 51 5.53 27.52 -28.63
CA ASN A 51 5.34 28.95 -28.44
C ASN A 51 3.87 29.23 -28.05
N GLY A 52 3.66 29.85 -26.90
CA GLY A 52 2.38 30.49 -26.55
C GLY A 52 1.37 29.65 -25.75
N VAL A 53 1.78 28.64 -24.99
CA VAL A 53 0.85 27.96 -24.07
C VAL A 53 0.57 28.88 -22.89
N LYS A 54 -0.58 29.58 -22.93
CA LYS A 54 -1.25 30.07 -21.74
C LYS A 54 -1.34 28.87 -20.78
N GLN A 55 -0.55 28.89 -19.71
CA GLN A 55 -0.44 27.74 -18.81
C GLN A 55 -1.86 27.30 -18.43
N PRO A 56 -2.22 26.02 -18.61
CA PRO A 56 -3.56 25.59 -18.27
C PRO A 56 -3.77 25.87 -16.78
N VAL A 57 -4.74 26.73 -16.49
CA VAL A 57 -5.22 27.02 -15.14
C VAL A 57 -6.50 26.22 -14.96
N HIS A 58 -6.58 25.48 -13.86
CA HIS A 58 -7.79 24.76 -13.46
C HIS A 58 -8.46 25.50 -12.31
N VAL A 59 -9.74 25.86 -12.48
CA VAL A 59 -10.56 26.37 -11.38
C VAL A 59 -11.14 25.19 -10.61
N VAL A 60 -10.76 25.04 -9.34
CA VAL A 60 -11.22 23.95 -8.47
C VAL A 60 -12.74 23.99 -8.35
N ARG A 61 -13.43 22.89 -8.68
CA ARG A 61 -14.89 22.77 -8.56
C ARG A 61 -15.26 21.97 -7.30
N PRO A 62 -16.53 22.02 -6.85
CA PRO A 62 -17.00 21.16 -5.77
C PRO A 62 -16.72 19.68 -6.09
N GLY A 63 -15.99 19.01 -5.20
CA GLY A 63 -15.64 17.59 -5.34
C GLY A 63 -14.27 17.32 -5.99
N ASP A 64 -13.59 18.35 -6.52
CA ASP A 64 -12.22 18.17 -7.00
C ASP A 64 -11.25 17.94 -5.83
N THR A 65 -10.27 17.06 -6.04
CA THR A 65 -9.15 16.81 -5.10
C THR A 65 -7.85 17.04 -5.84
N LEU A 66 -6.78 17.41 -5.12
CA LEU A 66 -5.48 17.67 -5.76
C LEU A 66 -4.96 16.44 -6.52
N MET A 67 -5.21 15.23 -6.00
CA MET A 67 -4.91 13.97 -6.68
C MET A 67 -5.80 13.74 -7.93
N GLY A 68 -7.08 14.09 -7.87
CA GLY A 68 -8.00 13.98 -9.01
C GLY A 68 -7.63 14.94 -10.14
N ILE A 69 -7.30 16.18 -9.80
CA ILE A 69 -6.81 17.20 -10.74
C ILE A 69 -5.47 16.75 -11.35
N ALA A 70 -4.53 16.26 -10.53
CA ALA A 70 -3.25 15.75 -11.02
C ALA A 70 -3.42 14.67 -12.10
N ARG A 71 -4.32 13.69 -11.85
CA ARG A 71 -4.65 12.64 -12.83
C ARG A 71 -5.32 13.18 -14.09
N LEU A 72 -6.18 14.19 -13.96
CA LEU A 72 -6.88 14.80 -15.09
C LEU A 72 -5.90 15.47 -16.07
N TYR A 73 -4.80 16.03 -15.56
CA TYR A 73 -3.79 16.73 -16.35
C TYR A 73 -2.50 15.93 -16.54
N GLU A 74 -2.49 14.63 -16.19
CA GLU A 74 -1.34 13.73 -16.33
C GLU A 74 -0.04 14.23 -15.63
N VAL A 75 -0.18 15.00 -14.56
CA VAL A 75 0.92 15.51 -13.74
C VAL A 75 0.90 14.87 -12.36
N THR A 76 1.97 15.01 -11.58
CA THR A 76 1.96 14.50 -10.21
C THR A 76 1.33 15.50 -9.24
N ALA A 77 0.69 15.00 -8.19
CA ALA A 77 0.21 15.83 -7.09
C ALA A 77 1.34 16.69 -6.47
N LYS A 78 2.56 16.16 -6.46
CA LYS A 78 3.74 16.88 -5.98
C LYS A 78 4.08 18.08 -6.88
N ASP A 79 4.01 17.91 -8.19
CA ASP A 79 4.27 19.00 -9.13
C ASP A 79 3.22 20.11 -9.01
N LEU A 80 1.95 19.75 -8.86
CA LEU A 80 0.88 20.72 -8.58
C LEU A 80 1.14 21.51 -7.29
N VAL A 81 1.61 20.84 -6.23
CA VAL A 81 1.98 21.50 -4.97
C VAL A 81 3.12 22.50 -5.17
N VAL A 82 4.15 22.11 -5.93
CA VAL A 82 5.31 22.96 -6.23
C VAL A 82 4.92 24.15 -7.08
N TRP A 83 4.20 23.95 -8.20
CA TRP A 83 3.83 25.02 -9.12
C TRP A 83 2.87 26.04 -8.48
N ASN A 84 2.06 25.61 -7.51
CA ASN A 84 1.08 26.47 -6.83
C ASN A 84 1.51 26.93 -5.43
N ASN A 85 2.77 26.66 -5.04
CA ASN A 85 3.32 26.99 -3.72
C ASN A 85 2.40 26.57 -2.55
N LEU A 86 1.83 25.36 -2.62
CA LEU A 86 0.93 24.86 -1.59
C LEU A 86 1.71 24.33 -0.38
N THR A 87 1.53 24.95 0.79
CA THR A 87 2.16 24.47 2.03
C THR A 87 1.50 23.19 2.55
N ASP A 88 0.19 23.03 2.31
CA ASP A 88 -0.58 21.84 2.67
C ASP A 88 -1.30 21.30 1.41
N PRO A 89 -0.97 20.08 0.95
CA PRO A 89 -1.61 19.46 -0.21
C PRO A 89 -3.12 19.23 -0.08
N ASN A 90 -3.67 19.25 1.13
CA ASN A 90 -5.11 19.06 1.38
C ASN A 90 -5.91 20.37 1.40
N GLN A 91 -5.26 21.54 1.34
CA GLN A 91 -5.92 22.84 1.44
C GLN A 91 -6.21 23.49 0.08
N ILE A 92 -6.91 22.75 -0.80
CA ILE A 92 -7.50 23.34 -2.01
C ILE A 92 -8.98 23.66 -1.77
N HIS A 93 -9.40 24.87 -2.17
CA HIS A 93 -10.77 25.36 -1.96
C HIS A 93 -11.46 25.53 -3.30
N VAL A 94 -12.77 25.31 -3.33
CA VAL A 94 -13.61 25.55 -4.52
C VAL A 94 -13.48 27.00 -4.98
N GLY A 95 -13.37 27.20 -6.29
CA GLY A 95 -13.18 28.49 -6.93
C GLY A 95 -11.73 28.95 -7.03
N ARG A 96 -10.78 28.23 -6.41
CA ARG A 96 -9.35 28.55 -6.52
C ARG A 96 -8.81 28.17 -7.89
N GLU A 97 -8.03 29.06 -8.48
CA GLU A 97 -7.23 28.77 -9.68
C GLU A 97 -5.93 28.06 -9.31
N LEU A 98 -5.65 26.95 -9.99
CA LEU A 98 -4.43 26.17 -9.85
C LEU A 98 -3.72 26.08 -11.20
N LEU A 99 -2.43 26.38 -11.22
CA LEU A 99 -1.51 26.06 -12.29
C LEU A 99 -1.42 24.54 -12.41
N VAL A 100 -1.79 23.99 -13.56
CA VAL A 100 -1.69 22.55 -13.84
C VAL A 100 -0.61 22.21 -14.84
N GLY A 101 0.32 23.14 -15.06
CA GLY A 101 1.55 22.96 -15.83
C GLY A 101 2.71 23.70 -15.18
N PRO A 102 3.96 23.42 -15.60
CA PRO A 102 5.13 24.08 -15.06
C PRO A 102 5.09 25.59 -15.32
N PRO A 103 5.51 26.42 -14.34
CA PRO A 103 5.62 27.85 -14.56
C PRO A 103 6.59 28.14 -15.70
N ALA A 104 6.36 29.22 -16.44
CA ALA A 104 7.13 29.57 -17.65
C ALA A 104 8.65 29.66 -17.40
N ASP A 105 9.05 29.95 -16.17
CA ASP A 105 10.45 30.05 -15.74
C ASP A 105 11.05 28.70 -15.25
N ALA A 106 10.25 27.63 -15.19
CA ALA A 106 10.65 26.29 -14.76
C ALA A 106 10.83 25.29 -15.93
N VAL A 107 10.97 25.79 -17.16
CA VAL A 107 11.58 24.99 -18.23
C VAL A 107 13.00 24.65 -17.79
N ALA A 108 13.27 23.36 -17.57
CA ALA A 108 14.60 22.86 -17.32
C ALA A 108 15.51 23.36 -18.44
N GLN A 109 16.48 24.21 -18.12
CA GLN A 109 17.56 24.48 -19.06
C GLN A 109 18.23 23.12 -19.32
N PRO A 110 18.35 22.67 -20.57
CA PRO A 110 19.20 21.52 -20.86
C PRO A 110 20.59 21.86 -20.34
N ILE A 111 21.20 20.93 -19.60
CA ILE A 111 22.60 21.04 -19.21
C ILE A 111 23.38 21.15 -20.51
N ALA A 112 23.89 22.35 -20.82
CA ALA A 112 24.88 22.50 -21.86
C ALA A 112 26.06 21.62 -21.46
N ILE A 113 26.36 20.61 -22.27
CA ILE A 113 27.61 19.86 -22.16
C ILE A 113 28.69 20.87 -22.57
N GLY A 114 29.19 21.61 -21.58
CA GLY A 114 30.35 22.47 -21.73
C GLY A 114 31.56 21.64 -22.12
N GLU A 115 32.46 22.26 -22.89
CA GLU A 115 33.72 21.71 -23.39
C GLU A 115 34.50 20.91 -22.32
N PRO A 116 35.33 19.94 -22.72
CA PRO A 116 36.12 19.17 -21.77
C PRO A 116 37.04 20.12 -20.99
N VAL A 117 36.83 20.24 -19.69
CA VAL A 117 37.73 20.99 -18.80
C VAL A 117 39.03 20.20 -18.70
N GLU A 118 40.08 20.73 -19.30
CA GLU A 118 41.45 20.24 -19.14
C GLU A 118 41.90 20.46 -17.69
N VAL A 119 42.13 19.37 -16.96
CA VAL A 119 42.62 19.38 -15.58
C VAL A 119 44.14 19.51 -15.55
N GLN A 120 44.64 20.72 -15.31
CA GLN A 120 46.02 20.93 -14.85
C GLN A 120 46.09 20.80 -13.32
N PRO A 121 47.06 20.04 -12.76
CA PRO A 121 47.21 19.91 -11.32
C PRO A 121 47.76 21.20 -10.69
N VAL A 122 47.02 21.72 -9.72
CA VAL A 122 47.45 22.85 -8.88
C VAL A 122 48.51 22.38 -7.88
N LYS A 123 49.69 23.02 -7.88
CA LYS A 123 50.70 22.84 -6.83
C LYS A 123 50.18 23.47 -5.53
N PRO A 124 50.28 22.80 -4.36
CA PRO A 124 49.84 23.40 -3.11
C PRO A 124 50.77 24.54 -2.68
N GLY A 125 50.25 25.77 -2.71
CA GLY A 125 50.80 26.91 -1.98
C GLY A 125 50.26 26.91 -0.55
N SER A 126 51.15 27.08 0.42
CA SER A 126 50.85 27.17 1.84
C SER A 126 50.62 28.62 2.26
N ASP A 127 49.37 29.02 2.47
CA ASP A 127 49.07 30.29 3.13
C ASP A 127 48.64 30.01 4.57
N GLY A 128 49.48 30.46 5.49
CA GLY A 128 49.28 30.38 6.92
C GLY A 128 48.16 31.32 7.36
N ASN A 129 47.04 30.76 7.79
CA ASN A 129 46.27 31.36 8.86
C ASN A 129 45.47 30.28 9.60
N GLY A 130 45.80 30.10 10.87
CA GLY A 130 45.31 29.04 11.75
C GLY A 130 43.83 29.18 12.12
N VAL A 131 42.96 28.89 11.16
CA VAL A 131 41.55 28.60 11.44
C VAL A 131 41.37 27.10 11.21
N LEU A 132 41.02 26.37 12.28
CA LEU A 132 40.63 24.96 12.20
C LEU A 132 39.29 24.85 11.46
N VAL A 133 39.34 24.97 10.14
CA VAL A 133 38.26 24.56 9.25
C VAL A 133 38.26 23.03 9.26
N LYS A 134 37.14 22.45 9.64
CA LYS A 134 36.93 20.99 9.66
C LYS A 134 36.91 20.50 8.21
N GLN A 135 38.10 20.19 7.70
CA GLN A 135 38.31 19.64 6.37
C GLN A 135 37.87 18.18 6.38
N GLU A 136 36.64 17.98 5.89
CA GLU A 136 36.10 16.72 5.36
C GLU A 136 35.64 15.65 6.39
N PRO A 137 34.58 14.89 6.08
CA PRO A 137 34.36 13.61 6.74
C PRO A 137 35.43 12.63 6.23
N LYS A 138 36.40 12.27 7.07
CA LYS A 138 37.27 11.11 6.80
C LYS A 138 36.45 9.82 6.94
N GLY A 139 35.74 9.47 5.87
CA GLY A 139 35.10 8.17 5.72
C GLY A 139 36.16 7.11 5.43
N GLY A 140 36.61 6.40 6.46
CA GLY A 140 37.45 5.22 6.29
C GLY A 140 36.65 4.09 5.63
N LYS A 141 37.17 3.53 4.54
CA LYS A 141 36.65 2.26 3.99
C LYS A 141 37.21 1.12 4.84
N GLN A 142 36.55 0.77 5.93
CA GLN A 142 36.83 -0.50 6.61
C GLN A 142 36.01 -1.61 5.94
N PRO A 143 36.62 -2.77 5.63
CA PRO A 143 35.89 -3.97 5.27
C PRO A 143 34.88 -4.29 6.36
N TYR A 144 33.70 -4.76 5.97
CA TYR A 144 32.70 -5.19 6.93
C TYR A 144 33.27 -6.31 7.80
N SER A 145 33.37 -6.06 9.10
CA SER A 145 33.62 -7.07 10.13
C SER A 145 32.66 -6.83 11.30
N ASP A 146 32.29 -7.92 11.97
CA ASP A 146 31.38 -7.85 13.11
C ASP A 146 31.98 -7.02 14.27
N GLU A 147 33.31 -7.03 14.43
CA GLU A 147 33.99 -6.18 15.42
C GLU A 147 33.96 -4.69 15.05
N ALA A 148 34.13 -4.37 13.76
CA ALA A 148 34.06 -3.00 13.27
C ALA A 148 32.66 -2.42 13.49
N TRP A 149 31.61 -3.20 13.20
CA TRP A 149 30.22 -2.81 13.43
C TRP A 149 29.88 -2.63 14.92
N ALA A 150 30.41 -3.48 15.79
CA ALA A 150 30.22 -3.39 17.24
C ALA A 150 30.88 -2.14 17.86
N SER A 151 31.96 -1.63 17.26
CA SER A 151 32.68 -0.45 17.77
C SER A 151 32.02 0.90 17.45
N VAL A 152 31.13 0.95 16.46
CA VAL A 152 30.43 2.18 16.02
C VAL A 152 29.08 2.35 16.73
N GLN A 153 28.56 1.31 17.37
CA GLN A 153 27.36 1.44 18.19
C GLN A 153 27.70 2.16 19.49
N PRO A 154 26.95 3.21 19.88
CA PRO A 154 27.15 3.86 21.18
C PRO A 154 26.90 2.83 22.27
N ARG A 155 27.94 2.47 23.04
CA ARG A 155 27.77 1.72 24.28
C ARG A 155 26.96 2.57 25.25
N SER A 156 25.68 2.27 25.38
CA SER A 156 24.93 2.64 26.56
C SER A 156 25.55 1.91 27.75
N THR A 157 26.44 2.58 28.48
CA THR A 157 26.91 2.11 29.79
C THR A 157 25.80 2.35 30.80
N LEU A 158 24.76 1.52 30.75
CA LEU A 158 23.92 1.30 31.92
C LEU A 158 24.56 0.17 32.75
N PRO A 159 24.56 0.29 34.09
CA PRO A 159 25.07 -0.77 34.97
C PRO A 159 24.34 -2.10 34.70
N PRO A 160 24.95 -3.26 35.01
CA PRO A 160 24.41 -4.55 34.62
C PRO A 160 23.12 -4.81 35.41
N VAL A 161 21.99 -4.61 34.74
CA VAL A 161 20.73 -5.21 35.17
C VAL A 161 20.89 -6.70 34.92
N VAL A 162 20.79 -7.46 36.01
CA VAL A 162 20.73 -8.92 36.00
C VAL A 162 19.76 -9.34 34.88
N PRO A 163 20.18 -10.13 33.89
CA PRO A 163 19.31 -10.47 32.78
C PRO A 163 18.09 -11.21 33.34
N PRO A 164 16.84 -10.77 33.07
CA PRO A 164 15.74 -11.69 33.20
C PRO A 164 16.02 -12.79 32.18
N VAL A 165 16.07 -14.03 32.67
CA VAL A 165 16.15 -15.25 31.87
C VAL A 165 15.29 -15.08 30.62
N ALA A 166 15.94 -15.06 29.45
CA ALA A 166 15.26 -15.19 28.19
C ALA A 166 14.45 -16.50 28.27
N PRO A 167 13.14 -16.50 28.03
CA PRO A 167 12.47 -17.75 27.73
C PRO A 167 13.07 -18.18 26.39
N GLU A 168 13.94 -19.19 26.46
CA GLU A 168 14.29 -20.00 25.31
C GLU A 168 13.01 -20.36 24.57
N ALA A 169 13.08 -20.25 23.25
CA ALA A 169 12.02 -20.65 22.35
C ALA A 169 11.70 -22.12 22.58
N ASP A 170 10.68 -22.39 23.38
CA ASP A 170 10.11 -23.73 23.45
C ASP A 170 9.16 -23.89 22.26
N LYS A 171 9.62 -24.67 21.28
CA LYS A 171 8.76 -25.27 20.27
C LYS A 171 7.95 -26.36 20.96
N THR A 172 6.88 -25.97 21.63
CA THR A 172 5.87 -26.90 22.14
C THR A 172 4.49 -26.35 21.81
N VAL A 173 3.91 -26.99 20.80
CA VAL A 173 2.48 -27.26 20.58
C VAL A 173 1.46 -26.14 20.78
N ALA A 174 0.70 -25.92 19.70
CA ALA A 174 -0.70 -25.54 19.77
C ALA A 174 -1.40 -26.20 20.98
N ALA A 175 -1.68 -25.41 22.01
CA ALA A 175 -2.53 -25.78 23.12
C ALA A 175 -3.50 -24.62 23.26
N ASP A 176 -4.64 -24.77 22.58
CA ASP A 176 -5.83 -23.94 22.64
C ASP A 176 -5.54 -22.45 22.75
N ALA A 177 -5.39 -21.78 21.60
CA ALA A 177 -5.21 -20.33 21.54
C ALA A 177 -6.40 -19.64 22.22
N VAL A 178 -6.29 -19.41 23.53
CA VAL A 178 -7.24 -18.59 24.28
C VAL A 178 -6.97 -17.17 23.85
N TRP A 179 -7.76 -16.68 22.92
CA TRP A 179 -7.67 -15.33 22.40
C TRP A 179 -7.90 -14.33 23.52
N LEU A 180 -7.19 -13.21 23.55
CA LEU A 180 -7.55 -12.11 24.44
C LEU A 180 -8.66 -11.28 23.83
N TRP A 181 -9.47 -10.69 24.69
CA TRP A 181 -10.34 -9.62 24.26
C TRP A 181 -9.50 -8.42 23.79
N PRO A 182 -9.80 -7.86 22.61
CA PRO A 182 -9.01 -6.77 22.03
C PRO A 182 -9.28 -5.41 22.70
N VAL A 183 -10.44 -5.25 23.34
CA VAL A 183 -10.86 -4.06 24.09
C VAL A 183 -11.83 -4.47 25.21
N SER A 184 -11.94 -3.64 26.26
CA SER A 184 -12.68 -3.97 27.49
C SER A 184 -14.19 -3.68 27.45
N GLY A 185 -14.70 -3.07 26.39
CA GLY A 185 -16.10 -2.59 26.36
C GLY A 185 -17.16 -3.67 26.10
N GLN A 186 -18.42 -3.24 26.05
CA GLN A 186 -19.58 -4.12 25.87
C GLN A 186 -19.76 -4.52 24.41
N VAL A 187 -20.20 -5.76 24.17
CA VAL A 187 -20.58 -6.21 22.83
C VAL A 187 -21.91 -5.57 22.45
N ILE A 188 -21.92 -4.87 21.33
CA ILE A 188 -23.09 -4.17 20.78
C ILE A 188 -23.56 -4.71 19.43
N GLY A 189 -22.78 -5.61 18.82
CA GLY A 189 -23.17 -6.35 17.64
C GLY A 189 -22.49 -7.71 17.63
N THR A 190 -23.27 -8.77 17.42
CA THR A 190 -22.79 -10.17 17.40
C THR A 190 -22.55 -10.66 15.99
N PHE A 191 -21.83 -11.76 15.87
CA PHE A 191 -21.54 -12.40 14.59
C PHE A 191 -22.81 -12.86 13.89
N ASP A 192 -22.91 -12.52 12.61
CA ASP A 192 -23.89 -13.00 11.65
C ASP A 192 -23.22 -13.12 10.29
N GLU A 193 -23.26 -14.31 9.67
CA GLU A 193 -22.51 -14.59 8.45
C GLU A 193 -22.87 -13.67 7.27
N ALA A 194 -24.11 -13.14 7.24
CA ALA A 194 -24.60 -12.26 6.18
C ALA A 194 -24.43 -10.77 6.52
N ALA A 195 -24.71 -10.38 7.76
CA ALA A 195 -24.79 -8.99 8.17
C ALA A 195 -23.54 -8.48 8.91
N ASN A 196 -22.93 -9.29 9.78
CA ASN A 196 -21.84 -8.90 10.65
C ASN A 196 -20.77 -10.00 10.76
N LYS A 197 -19.68 -9.85 10.01
CA LYS A 197 -18.60 -10.86 9.91
C LYS A 197 -17.74 -11.00 11.18
N GLY A 198 -18.06 -10.26 12.24
CA GLY A 198 -17.29 -10.23 13.48
C GLY A 198 -18.13 -9.81 14.68
N LEU A 199 -17.46 -9.13 15.61
CA LEU A 199 -18.00 -8.64 16.85
C LEU A 199 -17.82 -7.13 16.90
N ASP A 200 -18.90 -6.39 17.14
CA ASP A 200 -18.84 -4.96 17.40
C ASP A 200 -18.77 -4.74 18.90
N ILE A 201 -17.67 -4.14 19.37
CA ILE A 201 -17.43 -3.87 20.78
C ILE A 201 -17.38 -2.36 21.00
N ALA A 202 -18.28 -1.85 21.84
CA ALA A 202 -18.33 -0.44 22.18
C ALA A 202 -17.05 0.00 22.90
N GLY A 203 -16.65 1.25 22.72
CA GLY A 203 -15.52 1.83 23.44
C GLY A 203 -15.51 3.35 23.29
N LYS A 204 -14.50 3.98 23.88
CA LYS A 204 -14.27 5.42 23.75
C LYS A 204 -13.19 5.68 22.70
N PRO A 205 -13.27 6.78 21.93
CA PRO A 205 -12.16 7.18 21.07
C PRO A 205 -10.85 7.27 21.87
N GLY A 206 -9.79 6.65 21.37
CA GLY A 206 -8.49 6.58 22.06
C GLY A 206 -8.31 5.38 23.00
N ASP A 207 -9.36 4.58 23.25
CA ASP A 207 -9.19 3.36 24.03
C ASP A 207 -8.18 2.43 23.36
N PRO A 208 -7.30 1.78 24.14
CA PRO A 208 -6.25 0.94 23.58
C PRO A 208 -6.83 -0.32 22.95
N VAL A 209 -6.47 -0.57 21.69
CA VAL A 209 -6.77 -1.84 21.01
C VAL A 209 -5.53 -2.72 21.08
N ILE A 210 -5.69 -3.93 21.62
CA ILE A 210 -4.60 -4.89 21.79
C ILE A 210 -4.72 -6.08 20.83
N ALA A 211 -3.59 -6.68 20.48
CA ALA A 211 -3.53 -7.91 19.69
C ALA A 211 -4.07 -9.09 20.50
N SER A 212 -5.12 -9.74 20.00
CA SER A 212 -5.77 -10.88 20.65
C SER A 212 -4.85 -12.11 20.78
N ALA A 213 -3.90 -12.25 19.86
CA ALA A 213 -2.80 -13.22 19.92
C ALA A 213 -1.56 -12.66 19.22
N GLY A 214 -0.40 -13.32 19.42
CA GLY A 214 0.84 -12.94 18.75
C GLY A 214 0.84 -13.35 17.28
N GLY A 215 1.53 -12.60 16.42
CA GLY A 215 1.55 -12.86 14.98
C GLY A 215 2.28 -11.79 14.20
N LYS A 216 2.12 -11.82 12.87
CA LYS A 216 2.69 -10.84 11.95
C LYS A 216 1.59 -9.96 11.38
N VAL A 217 1.78 -8.64 11.41
CA VAL A 217 0.89 -7.67 10.77
C VAL A 217 1.01 -7.85 9.26
N VAL A 218 -0.09 -8.26 8.62
CA VAL A 218 -0.18 -8.44 7.17
C VAL A 218 -0.92 -7.29 6.47
N TYR A 219 -1.52 -6.40 7.25
CA TYR A 219 -2.13 -5.17 6.75
C TYR A 219 -2.20 -4.12 7.85
N SER A 220 -1.86 -2.87 7.53
CA SER A 220 -2.09 -1.70 8.38
C SER A 220 -2.37 -0.48 7.49
N GLY A 221 -3.61 -0.01 7.45
CA GLY A 221 -4.00 1.08 6.56
C GLY A 221 -5.49 1.35 6.50
N SER A 222 -5.94 2.12 5.51
CA SER A 222 -7.36 2.50 5.33
C SER A 222 -7.89 2.29 3.91
N GLY A 223 -7.23 1.41 3.14
CA GLY A 223 -7.57 1.11 1.75
C GLY A 223 -8.72 0.11 1.58
N LEU A 224 -9.18 -0.54 2.65
CA LEU A 224 -10.31 -1.47 2.60
C LEU A 224 -11.61 -0.75 2.97
N ARG A 225 -12.49 -0.60 1.98
CA ARG A 225 -13.81 0.02 2.16
C ARG A 225 -14.66 -0.75 3.16
N GLY A 226 -15.37 -0.04 4.04
CA GLY A 226 -16.23 -0.60 5.07
C GLY A 226 -15.49 -0.95 6.37
N TYR A 227 -14.16 -0.83 6.42
CA TYR A 227 -13.36 -1.17 7.59
C TYR A 227 -12.65 0.04 8.22
N GLY A 228 -12.71 1.22 7.59
CA GLY A 228 -11.97 2.40 8.04
C GLY A 228 -10.47 2.12 8.16
N LYS A 229 -9.84 2.61 9.22
CA LYS A 229 -8.45 2.24 9.55
C LYS A 229 -8.44 0.84 10.18
N LEU A 230 -7.70 -0.05 9.55
CA LEU A 230 -7.72 -1.48 9.80
C LEU A 230 -6.31 -2.02 10.04
N VAL A 231 -6.19 -2.90 11.02
CA VAL A 231 -5.03 -3.79 11.22
C VAL A 231 -5.47 -5.22 10.98
N ILE A 232 -4.68 -6.01 10.23
CA ILE A 232 -4.86 -7.45 10.12
C ILE A 232 -3.60 -8.14 10.61
N ILE A 233 -3.75 -9.08 11.54
CA ILE A 233 -2.65 -9.88 12.10
C ILE A 233 -2.84 -11.34 11.66
N LYS A 234 -1.82 -11.91 11.03
CA LYS A 234 -1.71 -13.35 10.76
C LYS A 234 -1.02 -14.04 11.92
N HIS A 235 -1.69 -15.00 12.53
CA HIS A 235 -1.16 -15.73 13.69
C HIS A 235 -0.45 -17.00 13.25
N ASP A 236 -1.09 -17.77 12.36
CA ASP A 236 -0.56 -19.01 11.82
C ASP A 236 -1.11 -19.28 10.40
N ALA A 237 -1.03 -20.52 9.92
CA ALA A 237 -1.55 -20.91 8.61
C ALA A 237 -3.09 -20.87 8.53
N ASN A 238 -3.77 -20.99 9.66
CA ASN A 238 -5.21 -21.11 9.77
C ASN A 238 -5.88 -19.81 10.23
N TYR A 239 -5.25 -18.99 11.06
CA TYR A 239 -5.91 -17.88 11.74
C TYR A 239 -5.38 -16.49 11.40
N LEU A 240 -6.32 -15.58 11.16
CA LEU A 240 -6.13 -14.15 11.02
C LEU A 240 -7.10 -13.42 11.96
N THR A 241 -6.70 -12.26 12.48
CA THR A 241 -7.61 -11.33 13.17
C THR A 241 -7.62 -9.97 12.50
N ALA A 242 -8.78 -9.33 12.46
CA ALA A 242 -8.97 -8.00 11.91
C ALA A 242 -9.49 -7.04 12.98
N TYR A 243 -8.94 -5.83 13.03
CA TYR A 243 -9.27 -4.78 13.99
C TYR A 243 -9.60 -3.51 13.19
N ALA A 244 -10.87 -3.15 13.10
CA ALA A 244 -11.35 -2.09 12.21
C ALA A 244 -11.92 -0.87 12.95
N HIS A 245 -12.20 0.18 12.19
CA HIS A 245 -12.74 1.46 12.66
C HIS A 245 -11.84 2.25 13.62
N ASN A 246 -10.55 1.94 13.67
CA ASN A 246 -9.59 2.60 14.56
C ASN A 246 -9.44 4.09 14.21
N GLN A 247 -9.03 4.92 15.16
CA GLN A 247 -8.65 6.32 14.88
C GLN A 247 -7.17 6.44 14.49
N GLN A 248 -6.31 5.62 15.11
CA GLN A 248 -4.87 5.63 14.91
C GLN A 248 -4.33 4.21 14.90
N LEU A 249 -3.38 3.94 14.00
CA LEU A 249 -2.67 2.68 13.87
C LEU A 249 -1.27 2.88 14.46
N LEU A 250 -0.85 2.00 15.37
CA LEU A 250 0.44 2.10 16.06
C LEU A 250 1.48 1.14 15.47
N VAL A 251 1.04 0.18 14.67
CA VAL A 251 1.88 -0.83 14.01
C VAL A 251 1.86 -0.68 12.51
N LYS A 252 2.92 -1.15 11.85
CA LYS A 252 3.07 -1.12 10.38
C LYS A 252 2.94 -2.51 9.78
N GLU A 253 2.64 -2.56 8.49
CA GLU A 253 2.68 -3.83 7.75
C GLU A 253 4.07 -4.46 7.84
N GLY A 254 4.11 -5.79 8.03
CA GLY A 254 5.35 -6.56 8.18
C GLY A 254 5.83 -6.70 9.62
N GLU A 255 5.33 -5.88 10.55
CA GLU A 255 5.73 -5.89 11.96
C GLU A 255 5.29 -7.17 12.68
N SER A 256 6.12 -7.66 13.60
CA SER A 256 5.75 -8.78 14.49
C SER A 256 5.19 -8.23 15.78
N VAL A 257 4.07 -8.78 16.22
CA VAL A 257 3.36 -8.34 17.43
C VAL A 257 3.16 -9.50 18.40
N THR A 258 3.19 -9.20 19.68
CA THR A 258 2.94 -10.18 20.75
C THR A 258 1.50 -10.11 21.24
N LYS A 259 1.02 -11.20 21.85
CA LYS A 259 -0.32 -11.25 22.45
C LYS A 259 -0.44 -10.17 23.54
N GLY A 260 -1.48 -9.35 23.47
CA GLY A 260 -1.72 -8.24 24.39
C GLY A 260 -0.97 -6.95 24.06
N GLN A 261 -0.11 -6.95 23.03
CA GLN A 261 0.54 -5.72 22.57
C GLN A 261 -0.49 -4.72 22.06
N ARG A 262 -0.32 -3.45 22.40
CA ARG A 262 -1.14 -2.36 21.85
C ARG A 262 -0.80 -2.15 20.38
N ILE A 263 -1.81 -2.18 19.52
CA ILE A 263 -1.65 -2.12 18.05
C ILE A 263 -2.34 -0.92 17.41
N ALA A 264 -3.36 -0.39 18.06
CA ALA A 264 -4.15 0.72 17.55
C ALA A 264 -4.87 1.44 18.69
N GLU A 265 -5.53 2.54 18.35
CA GLU A 265 -6.46 3.25 19.20
C GLU A 265 -7.86 3.19 18.59
N LEU A 266 -8.84 2.86 19.43
CA LEU A 266 -10.23 2.73 19.02
C LEU A 266 -10.74 4.07 18.48
N GLY A 267 -11.57 4.01 17.45
CA GLY A 267 -12.19 5.19 16.86
C GLY A 267 -13.55 4.88 16.28
N SER A 268 -13.93 5.67 15.28
CA SER A 268 -15.16 5.52 14.51
C SER A 268 -14.92 5.74 13.01
N THR A 269 -13.75 5.37 12.49
CA THR A 269 -13.46 5.57 11.06
C THR A 269 -14.34 4.65 10.23
N ASP A 270 -15.15 5.21 9.33
CA ASP A 270 -16.10 4.44 8.51
C ASP A 270 -17.14 3.65 9.36
N ALA A 271 -17.47 4.17 10.56
CA ALA A 271 -18.48 3.62 11.47
C ALA A 271 -19.47 4.70 11.94
N ASP A 272 -20.65 4.29 12.39
CA ASP A 272 -21.72 5.16 12.88
C ASP A 272 -21.44 5.75 14.27
N ARG A 273 -20.60 5.07 15.05
CA ARG A 273 -20.22 5.45 16.42
C ARG A 273 -18.85 4.86 16.79
N PRO A 274 -18.21 5.32 17.88
CA PRO A 274 -17.01 4.70 18.40
C PRO A 274 -17.24 3.23 18.79
N LYS A 275 -16.61 2.32 18.04
CA LYS A 275 -16.65 0.88 18.27
C LYS A 275 -15.46 0.22 17.59
N LEU A 276 -15.00 -0.91 18.14
CA LEU A 276 -14.11 -1.81 17.45
C LEU A 276 -14.94 -2.87 16.73
N HIS A 277 -14.73 -3.01 15.42
CA HIS A 277 -15.18 -4.20 14.71
C HIS A 277 -14.03 -5.22 14.69
N PHE A 278 -14.25 -6.34 15.38
CA PHE A 278 -13.25 -7.39 15.58
C PHE A 278 -13.67 -8.67 14.86
N GLU A 279 -12.82 -9.19 13.98
CA GLU A 279 -13.07 -10.45 13.30
C GLU A 279 -11.99 -11.48 13.63
N ILE A 280 -12.41 -12.75 13.71
CA ILE A 280 -11.52 -13.90 13.62
C ILE A 280 -11.83 -14.60 12.30
N ARG A 281 -10.80 -14.85 11.49
CA ARG A 281 -10.95 -15.58 10.23
C ARG A 281 -10.15 -16.87 10.28
N LYS A 282 -10.82 -17.99 10.05
CA LYS A 282 -10.21 -19.31 9.93
C LYS A 282 -10.17 -19.70 8.46
N GLN A 283 -8.98 -19.91 7.91
CA GLN A 283 -8.74 -20.24 6.50
C GLN A 283 -9.42 -19.23 5.56
N GLY A 284 -9.37 -17.94 5.92
CA GLY A 284 -9.95 -16.82 5.17
C GLY A 284 -11.45 -16.58 5.39
N ARG A 285 -12.19 -17.55 5.94
CA ARG A 285 -13.62 -17.40 6.25
C ARG A 285 -13.82 -16.79 7.64
N PRO A 286 -14.74 -15.81 7.80
CA PRO A 286 -15.05 -15.25 9.09
C PRO A 286 -15.75 -16.30 9.96
N VAL A 287 -15.39 -16.35 11.25
CA VAL A 287 -15.97 -17.27 12.23
C VAL A 287 -16.38 -16.48 13.46
N ASP A 288 -17.41 -16.96 14.16
CA ASP A 288 -17.92 -16.32 15.37
C ASP A 288 -16.84 -16.16 16.46
N PRO A 289 -16.40 -14.91 16.77
CA PRO A 289 -15.36 -14.67 17.76
C PRO A 289 -15.74 -15.10 19.19
N MET A 290 -17.03 -15.16 19.52
CA MET A 290 -17.51 -15.53 20.86
C MET A 290 -17.16 -16.97 21.23
N LYS A 291 -16.87 -17.84 20.25
CA LYS A 291 -16.45 -19.24 20.47
C LYS A 291 -14.97 -19.39 20.85
N TYR A 292 -14.22 -18.31 20.72
CA TYR A 292 -12.76 -18.29 20.79
C TYR A 292 -12.28 -17.37 21.93
N LEU A 293 -13.02 -16.30 22.20
CA LEU A 293 -12.76 -15.40 23.30
C LEU A 293 -13.18 -16.01 24.64
N PRO A 294 -12.49 -15.69 25.75
CA PRO A 294 -12.88 -16.16 27.07
C PRO A 294 -14.21 -15.57 27.49
N ALA A 295 -14.96 -16.31 28.31
CA ALA A 295 -16.21 -15.82 28.90
C ALA A 295 -15.96 -14.55 29.73
N ARG A 296 -16.96 -13.67 29.75
CA ARG A 296 -16.99 -12.43 30.54
C ARG A 296 -18.15 -12.46 31.52
#